data_AF-A0A2J8P196-F1
#
_entry.id   AF-A0A2J8P196-F1
#
_cell.length_a   1.000
_cell.length_b   1.000
_cell.length_c   1.000
_cell.angle_alpha   90.00
_cell.angle_beta   90.00
_cell.angle_gamma   90.00
#
_symmetry.space_group_name_H-M   'P 1'
#
loop_
_entity.id
_entity.type
_entity.pdbx_description
1 polymer ?
#
loop_
_entity_poly.entity_id
_entity_poly.type
_entity_poly.pdbx_seq_one_letter_code
_entity_poly.pdbx_strand_id
1 'polypeptide(L)'
;MGDPGSEEGPLRPVLEYIDLVSSDDEEPSTSYTDENIKRKDHIDHQKDKVALTLARLARHVEVEKQQKEEKNRAFREKIDFQHAHGLQELEFIRGHSDTEAARLCVDQWLKMPGLKTGTINCGTKSSLRRGGHTWVSGKPILCPIMHCNKEFDNGHLL
;
A
#
# COMPACT_ATOMS: atom_id res chain seq x y z
N MET A 1 -40.03 -18.00 15.09
CA MET A 1 -39.37 -16.86 14.43
C MET A 1 -39.06 -15.86 15.53
N GLY A 2 -37.84 -15.55 15.92
CA GLY A 2 -36.59 -15.46 15.17
C GLY A 2 -36.17 -13.99 15.20
N ASP A 3 -35.40 -13.61 16.23
CA ASP A 3 -34.52 -12.43 16.17
C ASP A 3 -33.31 -12.66 17.10
N PRO A 4 -32.09 -12.83 16.55
CA PRO A 4 -30.85 -12.93 17.29
C PRO A 4 -30.14 -11.56 17.27
N GLY A 5 -30.13 -10.86 18.39
CA GLY A 5 -29.51 -9.54 18.47
C GLY A 5 -29.09 -9.20 19.88
N SER A 6 -28.01 -9.80 20.37
CA SER A 6 -27.14 -9.12 21.32
C SER A 6 -25.71 -9.51 21.03
N GLU A 7 -24.96 -8.53 20.53
CA GLU A 7 -23.52 -8.57 20.35
C GLU A 7 -22.87 -8.86 21.71
N GLU A 8 -22.27 -10.04 21.86
CA GLU A 8 -21.30 -10.30 22.93
C GLU A 8 -20.06 -9.44 22.63
N GLY A 9 -20.09 -8.21 23.15
CA GLY A 9 -18.91 -7.34 23.18
C GLY A 9 -17.75 -8.02 23.92
N PRO A 10 -16.49 -7.59 23.66
CA PRO A 10 -15.32 -8.19 24.29
C PRO A 10 -15.47 -8.15 25.82
N LEU A 11 -15.49 -9.34 26.45
CA LEU A 11 -15.51 -9.48 27.90
C LEU A 11 -14.34 -8.66 28.46
N ARG A 12 -14.68 -7.59 29.20
CA ARG A 12 -13.68 -6.78 29.89
C ARG A 12 -12.91 -7.71 30.83
N PRO A 13 -11.57 -7.70 30.83
CA PRO A 13 -10.81 -8.45 31.81
C PRO A 13 -11.22 -7.97 33.19
N VAL A 14 -11.90 -8.83 33.95
CA VAL A 14 -12.17 -8.60 35.36
C VAL A 14 -10.82 -8.56 36.04
N LEU A 15 -10.39 -7.37 36.45
CA LEU A 15 -9.23 -7.21 37.31
C LEU A 15 -9.58 -7.86 38.64
N GLU A 16 -9.10 -9.09 38.86
CA GLU A 16 -9.05 -9.71 40.18
C GLU A 16 -8.26 -8.77 41.09
N TYR A 17 -8.95 -8.14 42.05
CA TYR A 17 -8.31 -7.29 43.05
C TYR A 17 -7.41 -8.16 43.92
N ILE A 18 -6.17 -7.75 44.09
CA ILE A 18 -5.24 -8.36 45.03
C ILE A 18 -5.79 -8.09 46.43
N ASP A 19 -6.24 -9.14 47.11
CA ASP A 19 -6.62 -9.09 48.52
C ASP A 19 -5.35 -8.86 49.36
N LEU A 20 -5.27 -7.69 50.00
CA LEU A 20 -4.18 -7.29 50.89
C LEU A 20 -4.58 -7.43 52.36
N VAL A 21 -5.35 -8.46 52.71
CA VAL A 21 -5.68 -8.77 54.10
C VAL A 21 -5.09 -10.11 54.52
N SER A 22 -3.93 -10.06 55.17
CA SER A 22 -3.67 -10.91 56.33
C SER A 22 -2.77 -10.13 57.29
N SER A 23 -3.43 -9.61 58.32
CA SER A 23 -2.87 -8.88 59.45
C SER A 23 -1.96 -9.78 60.27
N ASP A 24 -0.86 -9.16 60.71
CA ASP A 24 0.13 -9.57 61.69
C ASP A 24 -0.47 -10.14 62.99
N ASP A 25 0.09 -11.26 63.48
CA ASP A 25 0.05 -11.71 64.89
C ASP A 25 1.30 -12.56 65.16
N GLU A 26 2.15 -12.08 66.07
CA GLU A 26 3.41 -12.70 66.48
C GLU A 26 3.23 -13.82 67.50
N GLU A 27 3.87 -14.98 67.29
CA GLU A 27 4.48 -15.79 68.36
C GLU A 27 5.69 -16.57 67.80
N PRO A 28 6.94 -16.27 68.21
CA PRO A 28 8.10 -17.04 67.79
C PRO A 28 8.44 -18.07 68.86
N SER A 29 7.99 -19.30 68.68
CA SER A 29 8.48 -20.47 69.45
C SER A 29 8.40 -21.77 68.65
N THR A 30 8.94 -21.78 67.43
CA THR A 30 9.48 -23.00 66.80
C THR A 30 10.76 -22.66 66.03
N SER A 31 11.72 -23.60 66.02
CA SER A 31 13.09 -23.48 65.51
C SER A 31 13.30 -22.52 64.31
N TYR A 32 14.27 -21.61 64.40
CA TYR A 32 14.74 -20.68 63.35
C TYR A 32 14.92 -21.28 61.94
N THR A 33 15.07 -22.61 61.84
CA THR A 33 15.16 -23.35 60.58
C THR A 33 13.80 -23.49 59.86
N ASP A 34 12.70 -23.62 60.59
CA ASP A 34 11.35 -23.83 60.04
C ASP A 34 10.79 -22.53 59.40
N GLU A 35 11.02 -21.38 60.04
CA GLU A 35 10.66 -20.07 59.50
C GLU A 35 11.43 -19.72 58.22
N ASN A 36 12.71 -20.09 58.14
CA ASN A 36 13.53 -19.85 56.95
C ASN A 36 13.04 -20.67 55.74
N ILE A 37 12.66 -21.94 55.98
CA ILE A 37 12.09 -22.83 54.95
C ILE A 37 10.76 -22.26 54.44
N LYS A 38 9.84 -21.90 55.35
CA LYS A 38 8.54 -21.28 54.96
C LYS A 38 8.71 -19.98 54.17
N ARG A 39 9.65 -19.13 54.58
CA ARG A 39 9.96 -17.87 53.87
C ARG A 39 10.52 -18.16 52.47
N LYS A 40 11.37 -19.18 52.33
CA LYS A 40 11.94 -19.57 51.05
C LYS A 40 10.88 -20.14 50.10
N ASP A 41 10.00 -21.00 50.59
CA ASP A 41 8.87 -21.54 49.82
C ASP A 41 7.92 -20.43 49.35
N HIS A 42 7.66 -19.44 50.21
CA HIS A 42 6.88 -18.26 49.82
C HIS A 42 7.56 -17.47 48.69
N ILE A 43 8.86 -17.25 48.80
CA ILE A 43 9.63 -16.54 47.75
C ILE A 43 9.59 -17.32 46.43
N ASP A 44 9.76 -18.63 46.46
CA ASP A 44 9.77 -19.45 45.26
C ASP A 44 8.37 -19.54 44.62
N HIS A 45 7.30 -19.63 45.42
CA HIS A 45 5.92 -19.51 44.92
C HIS A 45 5.63 -18.17 44.23
N GLN A 46 6.14 -17.06 44.79
CA GLN A 46 6.00 -15.75 44.12
C GLN A 46 6.79 -15.69 42.82
N LYS A 47 8.00 -16.28 42.77
CA LYS A 47 8.75 -16.39 41.52
C LYS A 47 8.01 -17.22 40.48
N ASP A 48 7.41 -18.34 40.86
CA ASP A 48 6.65 -19.19 39.95
C ASP A 48 5.41 -18.46 39.42
N LYS A 49 4.71 -17.70 40.26
CA LYS A 49 3.60 -16.82 39.83
C LYS A 49 4.03 -15.76 38.83
N VAL A 50 5.18 -15.12 39.08
CA VAL A 50 5.74 -14.12 38.15
C VAL A 50 6.15 -14.79 36.84
N ALA A 51 6.86 -15.91 36.91
CA ALA A 51 7.30 -16.67 35.75
C ALA A 51 6.10 -17.15 34.91
N LEU A 52 5.04 -17.62 35.56
CA LEU A 52 3.80 -18.05 34.89
C LEU A 52 3.13 -16.89 34.17
N THR A 53 3.01 -15.74 34.84
CA THR A 53 2.45 -14.52 34.26
C THR A 53 3.25 -14.05 33.04
N LEU A 54 4.58 -13.99 33.17
CA LEU A 54 5.48 -13.62 32.08
C LEU A 54 5.37 -14.59 30.91
N ALA A 55 5.34 -15.90 31.17
CA ALA A 55 5.20 -16.91 30.14
C ALA A 55 3.86 -16.78 29.39
N ARG A 56 2.77 -16.46 30.11
CA ARG A 56 1.46 -16.20 29.49
C ARG A 56 1.51 -14.97 28.58
N LEU A 57 2.08 -13.87 29.06
CA LEU A 57 2.20 -12.63 28.28
C LEU A 57 3.11 -12.82 27.06
N ALA A 58 4.24 -13.52 27.21
CA ALA A 58 5.15 -13.84 26.11
C ALA A 58 4.43 -14.61 25.00
N ARG A 59 3.61 -15.61 25.35
CA ARG A 59 2.79 -16.33 24.36
C ARG A 59 1.76 -15.43 23.67
N HIS A 60 1.09 -14.53 24.40
CA HIS A 60 0.14 -13.61 23.78
C HIS A 60 0.82 -12.68 22.77
N VAL A 61 1.95 -12.09 23.14
CA VAL A 61 2.74 -11.22 22.26
C VAL A 61 3.23 -11.97 21.03
N GLU A 62 3.70 -13.21 21.20
CA GLU A 62 4.14 -14.05 20.08
C GLU A 62 3.00 -14.34 19.10
N VAL A 63 1.80 -14.68 19.60
CA VAL A 63 0.62 -14.91 18.75
C VAL A 63 0.20 -13.63 18.02
N GLU A 64 0.15 -12.48 18.69
CA GLU A 64 -0.18 -11.20 18.06
C GLU A 64 0.83 -10.81 16.97
N LYS A 65 2.13 -11.03 17.24
CA LYS A 65 3.20 -10.81 16.29
C LYS A 65 3.04 -11.71 15.06
N GLN A 66 2.80 -13.01 15.25
CA GLN A 66 2.57 -13.96 14.16
C GLN A 66 1.37 -13.55 13.30
N GLN A 67 0.23 -13.20 13.90
CA GLN A 67 -0.94 -12.74 13.16
C GLN A 67 -0.66 -11.48 12.34
N LYS A 68 0.13 -10.55 12.89
CA LYS A 68 0.51 -9.33 12.18
C LYS A 68 1.47 -9.63 11.03
N GLU A 69 2.42 -10.54 11.23
CA GLU A 69 3.37 -10.98 10.21
C GLU A 69 2.67 -11.72 9.07
N GLU A 70 1.71 -12.59 9.36
CA GLU A 70 0.90 -13.29 8.35
C GLU A 70 0.07 -12.31 7.51
N LYS A 71 -0.60 -11.34 8.15
CA LYS A 71 -1.34 -10.29 7.43
C LYS A 71 -0.43 -9.42 6.57
N ASN A 72 0.75 -9.06 7.10
CA ASN A 72 1.72 -8.28 6.35
C ASN A 72 2.27 -9.05 5.15
N ARG A 73 2.56 -10.34 5.34
CA ARG A 73 3.00 -11.25 4.29
C ARG A 73 1.96 -11.38 3.18
N ALA A 74 0.70 -11.67 3.52
CA ALA A 74 -0.37 -11.78 2.54
C ALA A 74 -0.56 -10.49 1.74
N PHE A 75 -0.42 -9.32 2.38
CA PHE A 75 -0.47 -8.04 1.69
C PHE A 75 0.71 -7.86 0.72
N ARG A 76 1.93 -8.22 1.15
CA ARG A 76 3.12 -8.17 0.31
C ARG A 76 2.99 -9.08 -0.91
N GLU A 77 2.60 -10.33 -0.69
CA GLU A 77 2.38 -11.31 -1.75
C GLU A 77 1.34 -10.84 -2.77
N LYS A 78 0.28 -10.15 -2.33
CA LYS A 78 -0.71 -9.56 -3.25
C LYS A 78 -0.11 -8.48 -4.13
N ILE A 79 0.71 -7.60 -3.58
CA ILE A 79 1.40 -6.55 -4.34
C ILE A 79 2.40 -7.18 -5.32
N ASP A 80 3.18 -8.15 -4.86
CA ASP A 80 4.16 -8.84 -5.68
C ASP A 80 3.47 -9.60 -6.83
N PHE A 81 2.32 -10.22 -6.57
CA PHE A 81 1.50 -10.86 -7.60
C PHE A 81 0.97 -9.86 -8.64
N GLN A 82 0.42 -8.72 -8.19
CA GLN A 82 -0.04 -7.68 -9.12
C GLN A 82 1.11 -7.12 -9.96
N HIS A 83 2.28 -6.92 -9.35
CA HIS A 83 3.46 -6.45 -10.05
C HIS A 83 3.96 -7.47 -11.07
N ALA A 84 4.05 -8.75 -10.70
CA ALA A 84 4.42 -9.84 -11.60
C ALA A 84 3.44 -9.96 -12.77
N HIS A 85 2.13 -9.89 -12.50
CA HIS A 85 1.10 -9.89 -13.55
C HIS A 85 1.26 -8.69 -14.49
N GLY A 86 1.48 -7.48 -13.96
CA GLY A 86 1.71 -6.29 -14.79
C GLY A 86 2.95 -6.44 -15.68
N LEU A 87 4.05 -6.98 -15.15
CA LEU A 87 5.25 -7.26 -15.95
C LEU A 87 5.00 -8.30 -17.04
N GLN A 88 4.26 -9.37 -16.71
CA GLN A 88 3.92 -10.41 -17.68
C GLN A 88 3.08 -9.87 -18.84
N GLU A 89 2.08 -9.03 -18.58
CA GLU A 89 1.27 -8.38 -19.61
C GLU A 89 2.10 -7.45 -20.49
N LEU A 90 3.03 -6.69 -19.90
CA LEU A 90 3.96 -5.85 -20.66
C LEU A 90 4.87 -6.68 -21.56
N GLU A 91 5.33 -7.85 -21.09
CA GLU A 91 6.13 -8.76 -21.91
C GLU A 91 5.32 -9.40 -23.04
N PHE A 92 4.06 -9.77 -22.78
CA PHE A 92 3.15 -10.31 -23.79
C PHE A 92 2.90 -9.31 -24.94
N ILE A 93 2.76 -8.03 -24.60
CA ILE A 93 2.49 -6.96 -25.57
C ILE A 93 3.78 -6.51 -26.30
N ARG A 94 4.96 -6.83 -25.76
CA ARG A 94 6.26 -6.43 -26.32
C ARG A 94 6.46 -7.06 -27.70
N GLY A 95 6.78 -6.23 -28.70
CA GLY A 95 7.03 -6.68 -30.06
C GLY A 95 5.79 -6.82 -30.95
N HIS A 96 4.58 -6.55 -30.44
CA HIS A 96 3.43 -6.27 -31.29
C HIS A 96 3.66 -4.94 -32.04
N SER A 97 3.49 -4.95 -33.37
CA SER A 97 3.78 -3.78 -34.21
C SER A 97 2.99 -2.54 -33.80
N ASP A 98 1.72 -2.73 -33.45
CA ASP A 98 0.79 -1.63 -33.15
C ASP A 98 1.09 -1.02 -31.77
N THR A 99 1.49 -1.85 -30.81
CA THR A 99 1.81 -1.42 -29.45
C THR A 99 3.17 -0.73 -29.40
N GLU A 100 4.16 -1.21 -30.16
CA GLU A 100 5.45 -0.52 -30.31
C GLU A 100 5.30 0.82 -31.04
N ALA A 101 4.44 0.91 -32.06
CA ALA A 101 4.16 2.19 -32.74
C ALA A 101 3.50 3.20 -31.78
N ALA A 102 2.54 2.76 -30.97
CA ALA A 102 1.92 3.60 -29.94
C ALA A 102 2.95 4.05 -28.88
N ARG A 103 3.82 3.14 -28.42
CA ARG A 103 4.90 3.44 -27.46
C ARG A 103 5.84 4.51 -27.99
N LEU A 104 6.32 4.36 -29.24
CA LEU A 104 7.19 5.34 -29.89
C LEU A 104 6.51 6.70 -30.06
N CYS A 105 5.19 6.73 -30.34
CA CYS A 105 4.42 7.96 -30.43
C CYS A 105 4.42 8.72 -29.09
N VAL A 106 4.16 8.03 -27.97
CA VAL A 106 4.20 8.61 -26.63
C VAL A 106 5.62 9.10 -26.28
N ASP A 107 6.64 8.28 -26.54
CA ASP A 107 8.04 8.64 -26.30
C ASP A 107 8.46 9.88 -27.10
N GLN A 108 7.97 10.01 -28.33
CA GLN A 108 8.22 11.18 -29.17
C GLN A 108 7.47 12.42 -28.66
N TRP A 109 6.24 12.26 -28.17
CA TRP A 109 5.46 13.34 -27.58
C TRP A 109 6.10 13.90 -26.30
N LEU A 110 6.60 13.03 -25.42
CA LEU A 110 7.31 13.43 -24.20
C LEU A 110 8.63 14.19 -24.50
N LYS A 111 9.23 13.95 -25.65
CA LYS A 111 10.43 14.66 -26.13
C LYS A 111 10.12 15.99 -26.80
N MET A 112 8.85 16.30 -27.08
CA MET A 112 8.51 17.59 -27.65
C MET A 112 8.67 18.69 -26.59
N PRO A 113 9.43 19.76 -26.89
CA PRO A 113 9.50 20.90 -25.98
C PRO A 113 8.09 21.45 -25.78
N GLY A 114 7.72 21.71 -24.51
CA GLY A 114 6.41 22.24 -24.18
C GLY A 114 6.07 23.46 -25.03
N LEU A 115 4.82 23.58 -25.47
CA LEU A 115 4.34 24.75 -26.19
C LEU A 115 4.61 25.97 -25.32
N LYS A 116 5.58 26.81 -25.75
CA LYS A 116 5.79 28.11 -25.14
C LYS A 116 4.47 28.87 -25.26
N THR A 117 3.87 29.18 -24.13
CA THR A 117 2.65 29.98 -24.04
C THR A 117 2.94 31.32 -24.72
N GLY A 118 2.47 31.50 -25.95
CA GLY A 118 2.66 32.73 -26.72
C GLY A 118 3.35 32.61 -28.10
N THR A 119 3.74 31.42 -28.58
CA THR A 119 4.25 31.28 -29.96
C THR A 119 3.42 30.29 -30.77
N ILE A 120 2.67 30.81 -31.75
CA ILE A 120 2.04 30.00 -32.80
C ILE A 120 3.17 29.56 -33.72
N ASN A 121 3.80 28.43 -33.41
CA ASN A 121 4.81 27.82 -34.27
C ASN A 121 4.12 27.21 -35.50
N CYS A 122 3.73 28.05 -36.46
CA CYS A 122 3.38 27.59 -37.78
C CYS A 122 4.68 27.25 -38.52
N GLY A 123 4.97 25.95 -38.64
CA GLY A 123 5.79 25.40 -39.73
C GLY A 123 7.20 25.94 -39.90
N THR A 124 8.08 25.84 -38.90
CA THR A 124 9.52 25.86 -39.21
C THR A 124 9.95 24.47 -39.64
N LYS A 125 10.07 24.30 -40.97
CA LYS A 125 10.64 23.15 -41.68
C LYS A 125 11.79 22.49 -40.91
N SER A 126 11.52 21.38 -40.23
CA SER A 126 12.55 20.39 -39.95
C SER A 126 12.59 19.43 -41.14
N SER A 127 13.70 19.44 -41.86
CA SER A 127 13.93 18.61 -43.03
C SER A 127 14.13 17.14 -42.62
N LEU A 128 13.04 16.43 -42.35
CA LEU A 128 13.03 14.96 -42.42
C LEU A 128 12.58 14.58 -43.82
N ARG A 129 13.54 14.46 -44.75
CA ARG A 129 13.29 13.81 -46.04
C ARG A 129 13.12 12.31 -45.79
N ARG A 130 11.87 11.85 -45.72
CA ARG A 130 11.55 10.42 -45.90
C ARG A 130 10.11 10.26 -46.41
N GLY A 131 10.01 9.89 -47.69
CA GLY A 131 8.91 9.14 -48.29
C GLY A 131 7.53 9.80 -48.40
N GLY A 132 7.11 10.14 -49.62
CA GLY A 132 5.72 10.45 -49.96
C GLY A 132 5.44 11.94 -50.15
N HIS A 133 5.88 12.50 -51.26
CA HIS A 133 5.52 13.86 -51.67
C HIS A 133 4.07 13.81 -52.21
N THR A 134 3.06 14.00 -51.37
CA THR A 134 1.78 14.51 -51.86
C THR A 134 2.00 15.96 -52.24
N TRP A 135 1.98 16.25 -53.53
CA TRP A 135 1.93 17.62 -54.03
C TRP A 135 0.60 18.23 -53.60
N VAL A 136 0.58 18.89 -52.44
CA VAL A 136 -0.54 19.71 -52.03
C VAL A 136 -0.46 20.99 -52.87
N SER A 137 -1.37 21.15 -53.83
CA SER A 137 -1.45 22.35 -54.66
C SER A 137 -1.74 23.54 -53.74
N GLY A 138 -0.83 24.51 -53.70
CA GLY A 138 -0.83 25.65 -52.78
C GLY A 138 -1.89 26.72 -53.09
N LYS A 139 -3.17 26.37 -53.00
CA LYS A 139 -4.25 27.37 -52.92
C LYS A 139 -4.85 27.31 -51.51
N PRO A 140 -4.72 28.37 -50.69
CA PRO A 140 -5.34 28.41 -49.38
C PRO A 140 -6.88 28.33 -49.51
N ILE A 141 -7.50 27.54 -48.64
CA ILE A 141 -8.96 27.42 -48.54
C ILE A 141 -9.48 28.39 -47.49
N LEU A 142 -10.48 29.20 -47.84
CA LEU A 142 -11.15 30.10 -46.92
C LEU A 142 -12.10 29.32 -46.00
N CYS A 143 -12.06 29.64 -44.72
CA CYS A 143 -12.98 29.08 -43.73
C CYS A 143 -14.45 29.27 -44.16
N PRO A 144 -15.27 28.21 -44.23
CA PRO A 144 -16.67 28.31 -44.66
C PRO A 144 -17.57 29.02 -43.63
N ILE A 145 -17.06 29.30 -42.43
CA ILE A 145 -17.77 30.06 -41.40
C ILE A 145 -17.77 31.55 -41.79
N MET A 146 -18.96 32.11 -41.97
CA MET A 146 -19.19 33.52 -42.27
C MET A 146 -18.40 34.42 -41.29
N HIS A 147 -17.58 35.31 -41.83
CA HIS A 147 -16.73 36.28 -41.11
C HIS A 147 -15.52 35.71 -40.35
N CYS A 148 -15.11 34.46 -40.60
CA CYS A 148 -13.91 33.90 -39.99
C CYS A 148 -12.61 34.43 -40.61
N ASN A 149 -12.59 34.75 -41.92
CA ASN A 149 -11.43 35.28 -42.67
C ASN A 149 -10.10 34.52 -42.48
N LYS A 150 -10.14 33.27 -42.00
CA LYS A 150 -8.97 32.42 -41.84
C LYS A 150 -8.78 31.57 -43.08
N GLU A 151 -7.53 31.53 -43.53
CA GLU A 151 -7.06 30.70 -44.64
C GLU A 151 -6.40 29.45 -44.08
N PHE A 152 -6.71 28.29 -44.68
CA PHE A 152 -6.16 26.99 -44.30
C PHE A 152 -5.47 26.35 -45.50
N ASP A 153 -4.24 25.89 -45.29
CA ASP A 153 -3.45 25.23 -46.34
C ASP A 153 -3.82 23.75 -46.56
N ASN A 154 -4.58 23.16 -45.63
CA ASN A 154 -4.93 21.74 -45.65
C ASN A 154 -6.44 21.55 -45.78
N GLY A 155 -6.94 21.66 -47.01
CA GLY A 155 -8.37 21.48 -47.31
C GLY A 155 -8.96 20.13 -46.93
N HIS A 156 -8.14 19.11 -46.71
CA HIS A 156 -8.58 17.75 -46.35
C HIS A 156 -9.03 17.61 -44.89
N LEU A 157 -8.90 18.67 -44.07
CA LEU A 157 -9.25 18.68 -42.65
C LEU A 157 -10.48 19.54 -42.32
N LEU A 158 -11.14 20.09 -43.34
CA LEU A 158 -12.40 20.85 -43.23
C LEU A 158 -13.60 19.99 -43.63
#